data_AF-A0A0B6ZAM7-F1
#
_entry.id   AF-A0A0B6ZAM7-F1
#
_cell.length_a   1.000
_cell.length_b   1.000
_cell.length_c   1.000
_cell.angle_alpha   90.00
_cell.angle_beta   90.00
_cell.angle_gamma   90.00
#
_symmetry.space_group_name_H-M   'P 1'
#
loop_
_entity.id
_entity.type
_entity.pdbx_description
1 polymer ?
#
loop_
_entity_poly.entity_id
_entity_poly.type
_entity_poly.pdbx_seq_one_letter_code
_entity_poly.pdbx_strand_id
1 'polypeptide(L)'
;EFFCICIQLLNKTWREMKATAQDFQKVLDVVREQIVRVLDQLPTSFETFRSKINSLTYTEINRLWENERLVKEGQGAQLKPIIELREQIKPEIVDLIRQQRLLYLMAGTRFAKYNARSGRVREKFWYWRLAPNHKALHYGDCGESETLALEQLP
;
A
#
# COMPACT_ATOMS: atom_id res chain seq x y z
N GLU A 1 -36.36 11.97 -25.11
CA GLU A 1 -36.18 10.94 -24.06
C GLU A 1 -34.75 10.88 -23.51
N PHE A 2 -33.73 10.69 -24.36
CA PHE A 2 -32.31 10.63 -23.93
C PHE A 2 -31.88 11.77 -23.00
N PHE A 3 -32.14 13.02 -23.39
CA PHE A 3 -31.82 14.20 -22.56
C PHE A 3 -32.42 14.11 -21.14
N CYS A 4 -33.68 13.67 -21.03
CA CYS A 4 -34.34 13.51 -19.74
C CYS A 4 -33.67 12.44 -18.87
N ILE A 5 -33.15 11.37 -19.49
CA ILE A 5 -32.40 10.34 -18.77
C ILE A 5 -31.04 10.91 -18.31
N CYS A 6 -30.34 11.64 -19.18
CA CYS A 6 -29.05 12.25 -18.85
C CYS A 6 -29.14 13.33 -17.76
N ILE A 7 -30.19 14.15 -17.74
CA ILE A 7 -30.37 15.16 -16.68
C ILE A 7 -30.74 14.51 -15.33
N GLN A 8 -31.51 13.41 -15.35
CA GLN A 8 -31.79 12.61 -14.15
C GLN A 8 -30.50 11.96 -13.62
N LEU A 9 -29.69 11.40 -14.51
CA LEU A 9 -28.37 10.86 -14.19
C LEU A 9 -27.45 11.92 -13.60
N LEU A 10 -27.36 13.10 -14.20
CA LEU A 10 -26.54 14.21 -13.69
C LEU A 10 -26.90 14.53 -12.24
N ASN A 11 -28.19 14.67 -11.93
CA ASN A 11 -28.66 14.94 -10.56
C ASN A 11 -28.42 13.75 -9.61
N LYS A 12 -28.45 12.52 -10.11
CA LYS A 12 -28.11 11.33 -9.32
C LYS A 12 -26.62 11.32 -8.99
N THR A 13 -25.75 11.40 -10.00
CA THR A 13 -24.28 11.40 -9.84
C THR A 13 -23.81 12.58 -8.98
N TRP A 14 -24.40 13.78 -9.16
CA TRP A 14 -24.14 14.94 -8.30
C TRP A 14 -24.36 14.63 -6.81
N ARG A 15 -25.49 13.99 -6.48
CA ARG A 15 -25.83 13.60 -5.10
C ARG A 15 -24.92 12.49 -4.59
N GLU A 16 -24.62 11.49 -5.41
CA GLU A 16 -23.71 10.39 -5.05
C GLU A 16 -22.29 10.90 -4.74
N MET A 17 -21.81 11.89 -5.48
CA MET A 17 -20.52 12.53 -5.25
C MET A 17 -20.52 13.53 -4.09
N LYS A 18 -21.69 13.86 -3.52
CA LYS A 18 -21.88 14.97 -2.56
C LYS A 18 -21.23 16.26 -3.08
N ALA A 19 -21.39 16.51 -4.37
CA ALA A 19 -20.66 17.54 -5.10
C ALA A 19 -21.07 18.96 -4.73
N THR A 20 -20.09 19.86 -4.79
CA THR A 20 -20.31 21.32 -4.69
C THR A 20 -20.21 21.96 -6.07
N ALA A 21 -20.50 23.27 -6.17
CA ALA A 21 -20.35 24.00 -7.43
C ALA A 21 -18.92 23.93 -8.00
N GLN A 22 -17.89 23.76 -7.16
CA GLN A 22 -16.49 23.61 -7.59
C GLN A 22 -16.22 22.27 -8.27
N ASP A 23 -17.05 21.26 -8.01
CA ASP A 23 -16.91 19.92 -8.58
C ASP A 23 -17.65 19.75 -9.92
N PHE A 24 -18.32 20.80 -10.41
CA PHE A 24 -19.20 20.74 -11.58
C PHE A 24 -18.55 20.04 -12.78
N GLN A 25 -17.31 20.40 -13.11
CA GLN A 25 -16.58 19.78 -14.22
C GLN A 25 -16.32 18.29 -13.97
N LYS A 26 -15.89 17.92 -12.76
CA LYS A 26 -15.63 16.52 -12.40
C LYS A 26 -16.90 15.68 -12.46
N VAL A 27 -18.03 16.23 -12.02
CA VAL A 27 -19.33 15.54 -12.11
C VAL A 27 -19.70 15.33 -13.58
N LEU A 28 -19.50 16.33 -14.44
CA LEU A 28 -19.73 16.17 -15.88
C LEU A 28 -18.82 15.12 -16.52
N ASP A 29 -17.56 15.03 -16.09
CA ASP A 29 -16.63 14.03 -16.59
C ASP A 29 -17.06 12.61 -16.18
N VAL A 30 -17.52 12.42 -14.94
CA VAL A 30 -18.11 11.14 -14.48
C VAL A 30 -19.38 10.80 -15.26
N VAL A 31 -20.26 11.77 -15.47
CA VAL A 31 -21.51 11.57 -16.23
C VAL A 31 -21.24 11.23 -17.69
N ARG A 32 -20.26 11.89 -18.31
CA ARG A 32 -19.79 11.56 -19.65
C ARG A 32 -19.30 10.12 -19.69
N GLU A 33 -18.47 9.72 -18.74
CA GLU A 33 -17.94 8.35 -18.65
C GLU A 33 -19.07 7.32 -18.50
N GLN A 34 -20.06 7.59 -17.64
CA GLN A 34 -21.24 6.75 -17.48
C GLN A 34 -22.00 6.57 -18.80
N ILE A 35 -22.21 7.65 -19.55
CA ILE A 35 -22.91 7.62 -20.83
C ILE A 35 -22.10 6.82 -21.87
N VAL A 36 -20.82 7.14 -22.04
CA VAL A 36 -19.95 6.49 -23.04
C VAL A 36 -19.86 4.99 -22.77
N ARG A 37 -19.57 4.58 -21.52
CA ARG A 37 -19.48 3.15 -21.16
C ARG A 37 -20.76 2.37 -21.41
N VAL A 38 -21.92 2.99 -21.26
CA VAL A 38 -23.21 2.33 -21.56
C VAL A 38 -23.45 2.27 -23.06
N LEU A 39 -23.11 3.32 -23.81
CA LEU A 39 -23.23 3.36 -25.26
C LEU A 39 -22.30 2.38 -25.96
N ASP A 40 -21.09 2.16 -25.43
CA ASP A 40 -20.14 1.16 -25.93
C ASP A 40 -20.68 -0.28 -25.84
N GLN A 41 -21.68 -0.52 -24.99
CA GLN A 41 -22.40 -1.79 -24.90
C GLN A 41 -23.57 -1.91 -25.89
N LEU A 42 -23.72 -0.95 -26.81
CA LEU A 42 -24.71 -0.93 -27.89
C LEU A 42 -26.14 -1.29 -27.42
N PRO A 43 -26.74 -0.52 -26.49
CA PRO A 43 -28.09 -0.77 -26.01
C PRO A 43 -29.11 -0.64 -27.16
N THR A 44 -30.00 -1.61 -27.28
CA THR A 44 -30.96 -1.71 -28.40
C THR A 44 -32.24 -0.90 -28.17
N SER A 45 -32.42 -0.27 -27.01
CA SER A 45 -33.59 0.56 -26.68
C SER A 45 -33.29 1.60 -25.59
N PHE A 46 -34.13 2.63 -25.46
CA PHE A 46 -34.01 3.61 -24.37
C PHE A 46 -34.28 3.00 -22.99
N GLU A 47 -35.10 1.96 -22.90
CA GLU A 47 -35.37 1.25 -21.65
C GLU A 47 -34.14 0.46 -21.18
N THR A 48 -33.47 -0.24 -22.10
CA THR A 48 -32.22 -0.96 -21.80
C THR A 48 -31.11 0.01 -21.44
N PHE A 49 -30.99 1.13 -22.15
CA PHE A 49 -30.08 2.23 -21.81
C PHE A 49 -30.37 2.77 -20.39
N ARG A 50 -31.64 3.07 -20.09
CA ARG A 50 -32.07 3.60 -18.79
C ARG A 50 -31.76 2.63 -17.65
N SER A 51 -31.97 1.33 -17.85
CA SER A 51 -31.65 0.31 -16.85
C SER A 51 -30.13 0.24 -16.59
N LYS A 52 -29.33 0.14 -17.66
CA LYS A 52 -27.86 0.04 -17.57
C LYS A 52 -27.21 1.30 -16.99
N ILE A 53 -27.67 2.49 -17.37
CA ILE A 53 -27.06 3.73 -16.87
C ILE A 53 -27.44 4.01 -15.42
N ASN A 54 -28.59 3.51 -14.97
CA ASN A 54 -28.98 3.59 -13.57
C ASN A 54 -28.26 2.56 -12.69
N SER A 55 -27.79 1.43 -13.22
CA SER A 55 -26.95 0.51 -12.45
C SER A 55 -25.50 1.00 -12.32
N LEU A 56 -25.02 1.84 -13.25
CA LEU A 56 -23.67 2.38 -13.25
C LEU A 56 -23.53 3.60 -12.33
N THR A 57 -23.54 3.38 -11.01
CA THR A 57 -23.36 4.43 -9.99
C THR A 57 -21.95 5.02 -9.98
N TYR A 58 -21.77 6.16 -9.31
CA TYR A 58 -20.45 6.74 -9.06
C TYR A 58 -19.50 5.77 -8.36
N THR A 59 -20.01 4.97 -7.41
CA THR A 59 -19.21 3.93 -6.74
C THR A 59 -18.72 2.85 -7.71
N GLU A 60 -19.55 2.46 -8.67
CA GLU A 60 -19.17 1.49 -9.70
C GLU A 60 -18.17 2.08 -10.69
N ILE A 61 -18.33 3.35 -11.08
CA ILE A 61 -17.35 4.06 -11.91
C ILE A 61 -15.98 4.11 -11.22
N ASN A 62 -15.94 4.45 -9.93
CA ASN A 62 -14.69 4.45 -9.17
C ASN A 62 -14.07 3.04 -9.09
N ARG A 63 -14.89 1.99 -8.93
CA ARG A 63 -14.42 0.60 -8.92
C ARG A 63 -13.79 0.22 -10.27
N LEU A 64 -14.41 0.62 -11.38
CA LEU A 64 -13.87 0.36 -12.72
C LEU A 64 -12.55 1.08 -12.94
N TRP A 65 -12.45 2.36 -12.58
CA TRP A 65 -11.20 3.11 -12.67
C TRP A 65 -10.08 2.54 -11.80
N GLU A 66 -10.40 2.12 -10.58
CA GLU A 66 -9.43 1.46 -9.71
C GLU A 66 -8.91 0.16 -10.34
N ASN A 67 -9.81 -0.65 -10.91
CA ASN A 67 -9.42 -1.88 -11.59
C ASN A 67 -8.58 -1.62 -12.84
N GLU A 68 -9.00 -0.67 -13.69
CA GLU A 68 -8.23 -0.25 -14.87
C GLU A 68 -6.83 0.24 -14.49
N ARG A 69 -6.72 1.02 -13.40
CA ARG A 69 -5.43 1.45 -12.84
C ARG A 69 -4.60 0.26 -12.39
N LEU A 70 -5.15 -0.64 -11.58
CA LEU A 70 -4.44 -1.82 -11.08
C LEU A 70 -3.98 -2.74 -12.20
N VAL A 71 -4.78 -2.91 -13.25
CA VAL A 71 -4.39 -3.68 -14.46
C VAL A 71 -3.24 -2.98 -15.17
N LYS A 72 -3.32 -1.66 -15.38
CA LYS A 72 -2.27 -0.89 -16.05
C LYS A 72 -0.97 -0.86 -15.26
N GLU A 73 -1.04 -0.70 -13.94
CA GLU A 73 0.10 -0.73 -13.03
C GLU A 73 0.70 -2.13 -12.93
N GLY A 74 -0.14 -3.18 -12.85
CA GLY A 74 0.29 -4.58 -12.86
C GLY A 74 0.98 -4.97 -14.17
N GLN A 75 0.44 -4.51 -15.31
CA GLN A 75 1.09 -4.64 -16.62
C GLN A 75 2.38 -3.83 -16.69
N GLY A 76 2.38 -2.61 -16.15
CA GLY A 76 3.55 -1.73 -16.03
C GLY A 76 4.70 -2.41 -15.28
N ALA A 77 4.42 -3.02 -14.13
CA ALA A 77 5.39 -3.78 -13.35
C ALA A 77 5.88 -5.06 -14.06
N GLN A 78 5.13 -5.56 -15.04
CA GLN A 78 5.50 -6.71 -15.86
C GLN A 78 6.19 -6.33 -17.19
N LEU A 79 6.36 -5.03 -17.49
CA LEU A 79 7.07 -4.61 -18.69
C LEU A 79 8.53 -5.04 -18.59
N LYS A 80 9.02 -5.69 -19.65
CA LYS A 80 10.39 -6.23 -19.73
C LYS A 80 11.48 -5.22 -19.30
N PRO A 81 11.48 -3.95 -19.74
CA PRO A 81 12.49 -2.98 -19.31
C PRO A 81 12.46 -2.68 -17.80
N ILE A 82 11.27 -2.70 -17.19
CA ILE A 82 11.10 -2.43 -15.75
C ILE A 82 11.60 -3.63 -14.93
N ILE A 83 11.33 -4.86 -15.39
CA ILE A 83 11.85 -6.08 -14.77
C ILE A 83 13.38 -6.14 -14.87
N GLU A 84 13.94 -5.87 -16.05
CA GLU A 84 15.39 -5.88 -16.28
C GLU A 84 16.11 -4.87 -15.38
N LEU A 85 15.59 -3.65 -15.30
CA LEU A 85 16.13 -2.62 -14.41
C LEU A 85 16.04 -3.03 -12.94
N ARG A 86 14.92 -3.65 -12.53
CA ARG A 86 14.74 -4.15 -11.15
C ARG A 86 15.78 -5.20 -10.81
N GLU A 87 16.02 -6.18 -11.68
CA GLU A 87 17.02 -7.23 -11.42
C GLU A 87 18.45 -6.68 -11.46
N GLN A 88 18.73 -5.65 -12.26
CA GLN A 88 20.02 -4.95 -12.24
C GLN A 88 20.30 -4.22 -10.92
N ILE A 89 19.28 -3.55 -10.34
CA ILE A 89 19.43 -2.73 -9.12
C ILE A 89 19.33 -3.57 -7.83
N LYS A 90 18.62 -4.70 -7.88
CA LYS A 90 18.40 -5.61 -6.75
C LYS A 90 19.65 -5.98 -5.94
N PRO A 91 20.82 -6.33 -6.52
CA PRO A 91 22.02 -6.63 -5.73
C PRO A 91 22.45 -5.46 -4.85
N GLU A 92 22.45 -4.23 -5.39
CA GLU A 92 22.83 -3.02 -4.64
C GLU A 92 21.86 -2.76 -3.48
N ILE A 93 20.55 -2.94 -3.70
CA ILE A 93 19.54 -2.81 -2.66
C ILE A 93 19.74 -3.85 -1.55
N VAL A 94 20.02 -5.10 -1.92
CA VAL A 94 20.29 -6.17 -0.96
C VAL A 94 21.57 -5.88 -0.15
N ASP A 95 22.60 -5.33 -0.79
CA ASP A 95 23.84 -4.95 -0.12
C ASP A 95 23.62 -3.77 0.84
N LEU A 96 22.83 -2.77 0.46
CA LEU A 96 22.41 -1.69 1.36
C LEU A 96 21.63 -2.22 2.57
N ILE A 97 20.70 -3.15 2.35
CA ILE A 97 19.99 -3.82 3.45
C ILE A 97 20.99 -4.56 4.33
N ARG A 98 21.95 -5.30 3.76
CA ARG A 98 22.98 -6.01 4.53
C ARG A 98 23.81 -5.04 5.38
N GLN A 99 24.25 -3.91 4.82
CA GLN A 99 24.99 -2.88 5.55
C GLN A 99 24.16 -2.31 6.70
N GLN A 100 22.90 -1.95 6.46
CA GLN A 100 21.99 -1.46 7.50
C GLN A 100 21.80 -2.51 8.61
N ARG A 101 21.63 -3.78 8.25
CA ARG A 101 21.48 -4.87 9.22
C ARG A 101 22.74 -5.05 10.06
N LEU A 102 23.93 -5.00 9.46
CA LEU A 102 25.19 -5.05 10.20
C LEU A 102 25.30 -3.90 11.20
N LEU A 103 24.97 -2.67 10.77
CA LEU A 103 24.96 -1.51 11.67
C LEU A 103 23.95 -1.70 12.82
N TYR A 104 22.77 -2.23 12.53
CA TYR A 104 21.77 -2.54 13.56
C TYR A 104 22.27 -3.59 14.56
N LEU A 105 22.88 -4.67 14.07
CA LEU A 105 23.48 -5.70 14.92
C LEU A 105 24.63 -5.14 15.75
N MET A 106 25.44 -4.23 15.20
CA MET A 106 26.51 -3.54 15.92
C MET A 106 26.00 -2.58 16.98
N ALA A 107 24.85 -1.94 16.75
CA ALA A 107 24.19 -1.09 17.75
C ALA A 107 23.64 -1.92 18.93
N GLY A 108 23.34 -3.20 18.67
CA GLY A 108 22.93 -4.17 19.67
C GLY A 108 21.45 -4.11 20.03
N THR A 109 20.97 -5.16 20.68
CA THR A 109 19.56 -5.30 21.02
C THR A 109 19.41 -6.02 22.36
N ARG A 110 18.37 -5.62 23.10
CA ARG A 110 18.02 -6.19 24.39
C ARG A 110 16.91 -7.22 24.25
N PHE A 111 17.05 -8.33 24.96
CA PHE A 111 16.15 -9.47 24.96
C PHE A 111 15.68 -9.76 26.38
N ALA A 112 14.41 -10.12 26.54
CA ALA A 112 13.91 -10.57 27.83
C ALA A 112 14.44 -11.98 28.15
N LYS A 113 14.74 -12.24 29.42
CA LYS A 113 15.09 -13.59 29.87
C LYS A 113 13.84 -14.44 30.06
N TYR A 114 13.94 -15.72 29.72
CA TYR A 114 12.87 -16.70 29.89
C TYR A 114 13.33 -17.84 30.80
N ASN A 115 12.45 -18.29 31.68
CA ASN A 115 12.63 -19.48 32.49
C ASN A 115 11.67 -20.58 32.02
N ALA A 116 12.17 -21.81 31.87
CA ALA A 116 11.41 -22.96 31.41
C ALA A 116 10.15 -23.25 32.26
N ARG A 117 10.12 -22.85 33.54
CA ARG A 117 8.99 -23.10 34.46
C ARG A 117 8.02 -21.92 34.62
N SER A 118 8.46 -20.68 34.45
CA SER A 118 7.68 -19.48 34.81
C SER A 118 7.56 -18.44 33.69
N GLY A 119 8.01 -18.76 32.47
CA GLY A 119 7.89 -17.89 31.31
C GLY A 119 8.84 -16.69 31.37
N ARG A 120 8.40 -15.53 30.85
CA ARG A 120 9.21 -14.30 30.83
C ARG A 120 9.52 -13.86 32.25
N VAL A 121 10.81 -13.72 32.57
CA VAL A 121 11.26 -13.23 33.87
C VAL A 121 11.15 -11.70 33.89
N ARG A 122 10.32 -11.19 34.80
CA ARG A 122 10.09 -9.74 34.96
C ARG A 122 11.40 -9.03 35.31
N GLU A 123 11.62 -7.86 34.70
CA GLU A 123 12.74 -6.95 34.97
C GLU A 123 14.15 -7.56 34.77
N LYS A 124 14.26 -8.73 34.12
CA LYS A 124 15.55 -9.34 33.76
C LYS A 124 15.73 -9.42 32.26
N PHE A 125 16.78 -8.78 31.79
CA PHE A 125 17.13 -8.73 30.39
C PHE A 125 18.56 -9.22 30.18
N TRP A 126 18.87 -9.55 28.94
CA TRP A 126 20.23 -9.69 28.46
C TRP A 126 20.37 -8.89 27.18
N TYR A 127 21.56 -8.38 26.95
CA TYR A 127 21.88 -7.54 25.82
C TYR A 127 22.95 -8.24 24.98
N TRP A 128 22.88 -8.10 23.66
CA TRP A 128 23.98 -8.49 22.79
C TRP A 128 24.19 -7.50 21.66
N ARG A 129 25.40 -7.50 21.12
CA ARG A 129 25.78 -6.73 19.94
C ARG A 129 26.89 -7.41 19.14
N LEU A 130 26.92 -7.13 17.85
CA LEU A 130 27.98 -7.55 16.95
C LEU A 130 29.23 -6.67 17.13
N ALA A 131 30.39 -7.29 17.23
CA ALA A 131 31.67 -6.58 17.26
C ALA A 131 31.90 -5.80 15.94
N PRO A 132 32.61 -4.66 15.96
CA PRO A 132 32.85 -3.85 14.76
C PRO A 132 33.57 -4.59 13.62
N ASN A 133 34.28 -5.68 13.94
CA ASN A 133 34.94 -6.54 12.95
C ASN A 133 33.98 -7.56 12.30
N HIS A 134 32.71 -7.59 12.70
CA HIS A 134 31.67 -8.54 12.29
C HIS A 134 32.00 -10.02 12.55
N LYS A 135 32.93 -10.32 13.48
CA LYS A 135 33.45 -11.67 13.71
C LYS A 135 33.14 -12.25 15.09
N ALA A 136 32.68 -11.43 16.03
CA ALA A 136 32.35 -11.86 17.39
C ALA A 136 31.05 -11.22 17.88
N LEU A 137 30.35 -11.91 18.77
CA LEU A 137 29.15 -11.41 19.43
C LEU A 137 29.44 -11.20 20.90
N HIS A 138 29.25 -9.97 21.37
CA HIS A 138 29.35 -9.63 22.79
C HIS A 138 27.97 -9.70 23.39
N TYR A 139 27.83 -10.37 24.54
CA TYR A 139 26.56 -10.48 25.24
C TYR A 139 26.75 -10.48 26.75
N GLY A 140 25.73 -10.02 27.47
CA GLY A 140 25.78 -9.91 28.91
C GLY A 140 24.41 -9.61 29.52
N ASP A 141 24.31 -9.79 30.84
CA ASP A 141 23.10 -9.49 31.59
C ASP A 141 22.96 -7.98 31.77
N CYS A 142 21.75 -7.44 31.61
CA CYS A 142 21.50 -6.01 31.76
C CYS A 142 20.18 -5.72 32.49
N GLY A 143 20.14 -4.63 33.25
CA GLY A 143 18.92 -4.10 33.87
C GLY A 143 17.97 -3.39 32.91
N GLU A 144 16.89 -2.82 33.44
CA GLU A 144 15.87 -2.09 32.64
C GLU A 144 16.36 -0.75 32.06
N SER A 145 17.37 -0.13 32.67
CA SER A 145 17.86 1.21 32.30
C SER A 145 19.33 1.24 31.88
N GLU A 146 19.99 0.08 31.78
CA GLU A 146 21.42 0.00 31.47
C GLU A 146 21.66 -0.15 29.97
N THR A 147 22.40 0.80 29.38
CA THR A 147 22.98 0.66 28.05
C THR A 147 24.44 0.27 28.24
N LEU A 148 24.75 -1.02 28.15
CA LEU A 148 26.11 -1.53 28.40
C LEU A 148 27.06 -1.13 27.26
N ALA A 149 28.18 -0.50 27.60
CA ALA A 149 29.23 -0.15 26.64
C ALA A 149 29.97 -1.43 26.18
N LEU A 150 30.58 -1.41 24.99
CA LEU A 150 31.28 -2.57 24.41
C LEU A 150 32.39 -3.11 25.36
N GLU A 151 33.03 -2.22 26.10
CA GLU A 151 34.12 -2.53 27.05
C GLU A 151 33.63 -3.22 28.33
N GLN A 152 32.32 -3.25 28.58
CA GLN A 152 31.69 -3.82 29.77
C GLN A 152 31.07 -5.20 29.51
N LEU A 153 31.12 -5.67 28.26
CA LEU A 153 30.59 -6.97 27.84
C LEU A 153 31.78 -7.93 27.60
N PRO A 154 31.73 -9.18 28.11
CA PRO A 154 32.79 -10.17 27.88
C PRO A 154 33.02 -10.52 26.40
#